data_AF-A0A1S1D482-F1
#
_entry.id   AF-A0A1S1D482-F1
#
_cell.length_a   1.000
_cell.length_b   1.000
_cell.length_c   1.000
_cell.angle_alpha   90.00
_cell.angle_beta   90.00
_cell.angle_gamma   90.00
#
_symmetry.space_group_name_H-M   'P 1'
#
loop_
_entity.id
_entity.type
_entity.pdbx_description
1 polymer ?
#
loop_
_entity_poly.entity_id
_entity_poly.type
_entity_poly.pdbx_seq_one_letter_code
_entity_poly.pdbx_strand_id
1 'polypeptide(L)'
;MATTLPGTLPNANYQPTYRSNSACDDLATLVAPYSLSRAQLAEATGIADEATVSSWVAQCCPDLATDAPAPLEPVLRYLDETYLPDPANWPGDSPYDEFVLENIAAHMLARVVADTFGADRSGNYRELLALIATLVLIARYWDAPEDAFLTLLNTEPTAEAEEYLQEAIANAPESLHPLLTELLLPALREARGTFTADEAQLLTGYALAAGYYAGEHPYETLNSIHVAFAADDRTLPDAELMSRVEDVLKTNFSAARAESGAADKNQEPHQFTLPGNQEGYETAAHLIAALPQAHDVIAFSTPEGDDAEAPAADCRAAFTLYLCYLMLGDDESLEERAAELYRTSREN
;
A
#
# COMPACT_ATOMS: atom_id res chain seq x y z
N MET A 1 31.42 -5.52 6.19
CA MET A 1 30.03 -5.05 6.03
C MET A 1 29.65 -5.42 4.62
N ALA A 2 28.85 -6.48 4.47
CA ALA A 2 28.46 -6.98 3.16
C ALA A 2 27.14 -6.31 2.79
N THR A 3 27.21 -5.45 1.78
CA THR A 3 26.08 -4.99 0.97
C THR A 3 25.35 -6.20 0.41
N THR A 4 24.13 -6.47 0.90
CA THR A 4 23.18 -7.38 0.27
C THR A 4 22.48 -6.63 -0.86
N LEU A 5 22.53 -7.20 -2.06
CA LEU A 5 21.85 -6.71 -3.26
C LEU A 5 20.34 -7.03 -3.22
N PRO A 6 19.49 -6.31 -3.97
CA PRO A 6 18.06 -6.56 -4.06
C PRO A 6 17.77 -7.93 -4.70
N GLY A 7 16.71 -8.61 -4.26
CA GLY A 7 16.25 -9.88 -4.85
C GLY A 7 16.98 -11.14 -4.38
N THR A 8 17.85 -11.07 -3.36
CA THR A 8 18.29 -12.31 -2.70
C THR A 8 17.14 -12.86 -1.86
N LEU A 9 16.58 -14.01 -2.28
CA LEU A 9 15.75 -14.85 -1.39
C LEU A 9 16.36 -14.84 0.01
N PRO A 10 15.55 -14.64 1.07
CA PRO A 10 16.07 -14.68 2.43
C PRO A 10 16.92 -15.92 2.57
N ASN A 11 18.08 -15.78 3.23
CA ASN A 11 18.96 -16.89 3.55
C ASN A 11 18.10 -18.09 3.94
N ALA A 12 18.31 -19.29 3.38
CA ALA A 12 17.43 -20.44 3.64
C ALA A 12 17.35 -20.83 5.14
N ASN A 13 18.19 -20.22 5.99
CA ASN A 13 18.19 -20.32 7.44
C ASN A 13 17.71 -19.04 8.18
N TYR A 14 17.25 -18.00 7.47
CA TYR A 14 16.64 -16.81 8.07
C TYR A 14 15.18 -17.12 8.35
N GLN A 15 14.91 -17.46 9.61
CA GLN A 15 13.57 -17.43 10.17
C GLN A 15 13.46 -16.09 10.88
N PRO A 16 12.86 -15.05 10.24
CA PRO A 16 12.56 -13.86 10.99
C PRO A 16 11.64 -14.27 12.14
N THR A 17 11.80 -13.64 13.28
CA THR A 17 10.98 -13.93 14.46
C THR A 17 10.55 -12.56 14.92
N TYR A 18 9.25 -12.35 15.08
CA TYR A 18 8.74 -11.09 15.62
C TYR A 18 9.50 -10.70 16.88
N ARG A 19 9.94 -9.45 16.90
CA ARG A 19 10.51 -8.77 18.04
C ARG A 19 9.94 -7.37 18.06
N SER A 20 9.41 -6.97 19.21
CA SER A 20 9.00 -5.57 19.41
C SER A 20 10.14 -4.63 19.04
N ASN A 21 9.85 -3.66 18.18
CA ASN A 21 10.82 -2.83 17.47
C ASN A 21 10.67 -1.33 17.81
N SER A 22 10.13 -1.00 18.98
CA SER A 22 9.82 0.36 19.47
C SER A 22 8.77 1.15 18.69
N ALA A 23 8.31 0.69 17.52
CA ALA A 23 7.25 1.38 16.76
C ALA A 23 5.87 1.31 17.43
N CYS A 24 5.65 0.38 18.36
CA CYS A 24 4.35 0.21 19.02
C CYS A 24 3.84 1.48 19.71
N ASP A 25 4.70 2.30 20.31
CA ASP A 25 4.28 3.52 21.00
C ASP A 25 3.69 4.55 20.02
N ASP A 26 4.33 4.72 18.88
CA ASP A 26 3.92 5.68 17.87
C ASP A 26 2.71 5.15 17.08
N LEU A 27 2.71 3.87 16.69
CA LEU A 27 1.56 3.22 16.07
C LEU A 27 0.32 3.24 16.98
N ALA A 28 0.50 3.01 18.28
CA ALA A 28 -0.57 3.13 19.27
C ALA A 28 -1.18 4.53 19.27
N THR A 29 -0.36 5.56 19.15
CA THR A 29 -0.81 6.96 19.06
C THR A 29 -1.63 7.20 17.78
N LEU A 30 -1.20 6.64 16.65
CA LEU A 30 -1.93 6.75 15.38
C LEU A 30 -3.31 6.07 15.42
N VAL A 31 -3.42 4.89 16.06
CA VAL A 31 -4.67 4.13 16.09
C VAL A 31 -5.61 4.49 17.24
N ALA A 32 -5.12 5.17 18.28
CA ALA A 32 -5.86 5.51 19.49
C ALA A 32 -7.24 6.18 19.28
N PRO A 33 -7.44 7.08 18.29
CA PRO A 33 -8.73 7.74 18.08
C PRO A 33 -9.83 6.80 17.59
N TYR A 34 -9.49 5.60 17.12
CA TYR A 34 -10.40 4.77 16.34
C TYR A 34 -10.81 3.49 17.05
N SER A 35 -11.87 2.88 16.56
CA SER A 35 -12.39 1.62 17.07
C SER A 35 -13.03 0.82 15.94
N LEU A 36 -12.96 -0.50 16.03
CA LEU A 36 -13.52 -1.41 15.03
C LEU A 36 -14.36 -2.49 15.71
N SER A 37 -15.34 -3.05 14.99
CA SER A 37 -16.03 -4.26 15.45
C SER A 37 -15.05 -5.45 15.53
N ARG A 38 -15.43 -6.49 16.28
CA ARG A 38 -14.61 -7.71 16.41
C ARG A 38 -14.41 -8.42 15.07
N ALA A 39 -15.45 -8.41 14.22
CA ALA A 39 -15.36 -8.95 12.86
C ALA A 39 -14.35 -8.16 12.01
N GLN A 40 -14.44 -6.83 12.01
CA GLN A 40 -13.49 -5.98 11.28
C GLN A 40 -12.06 -6.11 11.81
N LEU A 41 -11.87 -6.29 13.12
CA LEU A 41 -10.56 -6.57 13.70
C LEU A 41 -10.00 -7.93 13.28
N ALA A 42 -10.83 -8.96 13.20
CA ALA A 42 -10.38 -10.27 12.70
C ALA A 42 -9.92 -10.18 11.24
N GLU A 43 -10.68 -9.46 10.41
CA GLU A 43 -10.32 -9.22 9.02
C GLU A 43 -9.04 -8.37 8.89
N ALA A 44 -8.94 -7.27 9.64
CA ALA A 44 -7.80 -6.37 9.60
C ALA A 44 -6.52 -7.02 10.13
N THR A 45 -6.62 -7.86 11.16
CA THR A 45 -5.43 -8.52 11.71
C THR A 45 -4.98 -9.69 10.83
N GLY A 46 -5.90 -10.39 10.15
CA GLY A 46 -5.58 -11.50 9.24
C GLY A 46 -4.96 -12.74 9.88
N ILE A 47 -4.67 -12.68 11.19
CA ILE A 47 -3.93 -13.69 11.94
C ILE A 47 -4.80 -14.47 12.94
N ALA A 48 -6.06 -14.06 13.10
CA ALA A 48 -6.98 -14.63 14.06
C ALA A 48 -8.42 -14.53 13.59
N ASP A 49 -9.24 -15.48 14.04
CA ASP A 49 -10.69 -15.42 13.85
C ASP A 49 -11.36 -14.51 14.87
N GLU A 50 -12.64 -14.20 14.63
CA GLU A 50 -13.43 -13.30 15.50
C GLU A 50 -13.51 -13.81 16.95
N ALA A 51 -13.52 -15.12 17.17
CA ALA A 51 -13.58 -15.71 18.51
C ALA A 51 -12.28 -15.46 19.28
N THR A 52 -11.14 -15.59 18.62
CA THR A 52 -9.81 -15.30 19.17
C THR A 52 -9.65 -13.81 19.43
N VAL A 53 -10.04 -12.96 18.48
CA VAL A 53 -10.06 -11.49 18.68
C VAL A 53 -10.94 -11.09 19.87
N SER A 54 -12.11 -11.73 20.02
CA SER A 54 -13.00 -11.48 21.16
C SER A 54 -12.33 -11.79 22.50
N SER A 55 -11.48 -12.82 22.55
CA SER A 55 -10.66 -13.15 23.72
C SER A 55 -9.60 -12.07 24.00
N TRP A 56 -8.96 -11.52 22.97
CA TRP A 56 -8.02 -10.41 23.15
C TRP A 56 -8.71 -9.18 23.70
N VAL A 57 -9.84 -8.78 23.11
CA VAL A 57 -10.64 -7.64 23.55
C VAL A 57 -11.09 -7.81 25.00
N ALA A 58 -11.49 -9.01 25.42
CA ALA A 58 -11.84 -9.27 26.81
C ALA A 58 -10.65 -9.13 27.78
N GLN A 59 -9.41 -9.33 27.31
CA GLN A 59 -8.20 -9.18 28.10
C GLN A 59 -7.73 -7.72 28.17
N CYS A 60 -7.70 -7.00 27.05
CA CYS A 60 -7.20 -5.62 27.02
C CYS A 60 -8.28 -4.57 27.36
N CYS A 61 -9.57 -4.91 27.18
CA CYS A 61 -10.71 -4.02 27.42
C CYS A 61 -11.80 -4.74 28.25
N PRO A 62 -11.53 -5.13 29.51
CA PRO A 62 -12.41 -6.01 30.30
C PRO A 62 -13.81 -5.42 30.58
N ASP A 63 -13.92 -4.10 30.62
CA ASP A 63 -15.18 -3.40 30.89
C ASP A 63 -15.97 -3.03 29.61
N LEU A 64 -15.45 -3.38 28.44
CA LEU A 64 -16.11 -3.08 27.16
C LEU A 64 -17.33 -3.98 26.95
N ALA A 65 -18.46 -3.37 26.57
CA ALA A 65 -19.65 -4.13 26.24
C ALA A 65 -19.42 -5.07 25.04
N THR A 66 -20.11 -6.21 25.03
CA THR A 66 -19.94 -7.26 24.01
C THR A 66 -20.19 -6.78 22.58
N ASP A 67 -21.11 -5.83 22.39
CA ASP A 67 -21.46 -5.30 21.07
C ASP A 67 -20.80 -3.94 20.78
N ALA A 68 -20.06 -3.37 21.73
CA ALA A 68 -19.35 -2.12 21.50
C ALA A 68 -18.11 -2.35 20.62
N PRO A 69 -17.82 -1.45 19.64
CA PRO A 69 -16.55 -1.46 18.93
C PRO A 69 -15.37 -1.42 19.90
N ALA A 70 -14.32 -2.19 19.59
CA ALA A 70 -13.12 -2.25 20.42
C ALA A 70 -12.15 -1.14 20.02
N PRO A 71 -11.59 -0.40 21.00
CA PRO A 71 -10.57 0.60 20.74
C PRO A 71 -9.30 -0.07 20.21
N LEU A 72 -8.68 0.53 19.19
CA LEU A 72 -7.55 -0.11 18.49
C LEU A 72 -6.27 -0.10 19.33
N GLU A 73 -5.97 0.99 20.03
CA GLU A 73 -4.73 1.12 20.82
C GLU A 73 -4.55 -0.03 21.83
N PRO A 74 -5.53 -0.36 22.71
CA PRO A 74 -5.35 -1.46 23.67
C PRO A 74 -5.19 -2.82 22.99
N VAL A 75 -5.81 -3.03 21.83
CA VAL A 75 -5.67 -4.27 21.05
C VAL A 75 -4.27 -4.36 20.45
N LEU A 76 -3.76 -3.28 19.85
CA LEU A 76 -2.43 -3.23 19.26
C LEU A 76 -1.33 -3.46 20.33
N ARG A 77 -1.46 -2.80 21.48
CA ARG A 77 -0.59 -3.00 22.66
C ARG A 77 -0.58 -4.47 23.12
N TYR A 78 -1.76 -5.08 23.21
CA TYR A 78 -1.87 -6.48 23.58
C TYR A 78 -1.18 -7.42 22.57
N LEU A 79 -1.27 -7.10 21.28
CA LEU A 79 -0.59 -7.85 20.23
C LEU A 79 0.94 -7.78 20.39
N ASP A 80 1.49 -6.58 20.54
CA ASP A 80 2.94 -6.36 20.72
C ASP A 80 3.48 -7.00 22.02
N GLU A 81 2.79 -6.79 23.14
CA GLU A 81 3.31 -7.14 24.46
C GLU A 81 3.06 -8.61 24.85
N THR A 82 1.97 -9.22 24.35
CA THR A 82 1.48 -10.51 24.85
C THR A 82 1.29 -11.55 23.76
N TYR A 83 0.66 -11.21 22.63
CA TYR A 83 0.24 -12.23 21.66
C TYR A 83 1.36 -12.63 20.69
N LEU A 84 1.93 -11.66 19.96
CA LEU A 84 2.94 -11.90 18.93
C LEU A 84 4.28 -12.43 19.50
N PRO A 85 4.73 -12.06 20.71
CA PRO A 85 5.95 -12.63 21.29
C PRO A 85 5.89 -14.13 21.59
N ASP A 86 4.70 -14.74 21.63
CA ASP A 86 4.53 -16.18 21.85
C ASP A 86 4.46 -16.93 20.51
N PRO A 87 5.49 -17.73 20.14
CA PRO A 87 5.49 -18.47 18.88
C PRO A 87 4.37 -19.51 18.76
N ALA A 88 3.73 -19.91 19.86
CA ALA A 88 2.59 -20.81 19.81
C ALA A 88 1.35 -20.20 19.13
N ASN A 89 1.32 -18.87 19.03
CA ASN A 89 0.23 -18.11 18.43
C ASN A 89 0.37 -17.90 16.92
N TRP A 90 1.43 -18.45 16.31
CA TRP A 90 1.76 -18.19 14.92
C TRP A 90 1.09 -19.23 13.99
N PRO A 91 0.57 -18.81 12.83
CA PRO A 91 -0.14 -19.68 11.92
C PRO A 91 0.84 -20.63 11.21
N GLY A 92 0.71 -21.92 11.52
CA GLY A 92 1.53 -22.96 10.89
C GLY A 92 2.98 -22.92 11.34
N ASP A 93 3.90 -23.26 10.42
CA ASP A 93 5.35 -23.30 10.68
C ASP A 93 6.08 -22.02 10.21
N SER A 94 5.33 -21.02 9.73
CA SER A 94 5.89 -19.78 9.17
C SER A 94 5.92 -18.70 10.24
N PRO A 95 7.11 -18.16 10.56
CA PRO A 95 7.19 -17.11 11.56
C PRO A 95 6.81 -15.75 11.00
N TYR A 96 6.27 -14.88 11.85
CA TYR A 96 6.05 -13.49 11.48
C TYR A 96 7.37 -12.75 11.33
N ASP A 97 7.42 -11.82 10.38
CA ASP A 97 8.52 -10.88 10.26
C ASP A 97 8.52 -9.81 11.36
N GLU A 98 9.49 -8.90 11.29
CA GLU A 98 9.61 -7.80 12.24
C GLU A 98 8.63 -6.65 11.96
N PHE A 99 7.86 -6.70 10.87
CA PHE A 99 6.92 -5.65 10.41
C PHE A 99 5.45 -6.05 10.57
N VAL A 100 5.15 -7.24 11.11
CA VAL A 100 3.78 -7.73 11.27
C VAL A 100 2.90 -6.78 12.10
N LEU A 101 3.45 -6.09 13.10
CA LEU A 101 2.67 -5.19 13.96
C LEU A 101 2.27 -3.92 13.19
N GLU A 102 3.20 -3.40 12.40
CA GLU A 102 3.08 -2.25 11.51
C GLU A 102 2.03 -2.52 10.45
N ASN A 103 2.13 -3.69 9.80
CA ASN A 103 1.15 -4.15 8.81
C ASN A 103 -0.25 -4.28 9.44
N ILE A 104 -0.37 -4.89 10.62
CA ILE A 104 -1.64 -4.98 11.34
C ILE A 104 -2.20 -3.58 11.66
N ALA A 105 -1.37 -2.68 12.20
CA ALA A 105 -1.81 -1.32 12.53
C ALA A 105 -2.32 -0.58 11.28
N ALA A 106 -1.63 -0.74 10.16
CA ALA A 106 -2.01 -0.10 8.93
C ALA A 106 -3.25 -0.75 8.29
N HIS A 107 -3.44 -2.07 8.42
CA HIS A 107 -4.69 -2.75 8.01
C HIS A 107 -5.88 -2.33 8.87
N MET A 108 -5.68 -2.13 10.18
CA MET A 108 -6.71 -1.57 11.05
C MET A 108 -7.10 -0.16 10.58
N LEU A 109 -6.12 0.71 10.32
CA LEU A 109 -6.38 2.05 9.79
C LEU A 109 -7.03 2.01 8.40
N ALA A 110 -6.64 1.09 7.52
CA ALA A 110 -7.28 0.90 6.23
C ALA A 110 -8.77 0.56 6.35
N ARG A 111 -9.14 -0.27 7.34
CA ARG A 111 -10.53 -0.55 7.66
C ARG A 111 -11.28 0.69 8.15
N VAL A 112 -10.67 1.51 8.99
CA VAL A 112 -11.28 2.79 9.44
C VAL A 112 -11.46 3.75 8.27
N VAL A 113 -10.48 3.85 7.36
CA VAL A 113 -10.59 4.66 6.13
C VAL A 113 -11.74 4.15 5.28
N ALA A 114 -11.86 2.84 5.05
CA ALA A 114 -12.97 2.27 4.29
C ALA A 114 -14.34 2.56 4.94
N ASP A 115 -14.47 2.38 6.25
CA ASP A 115 -15.71 2.69 6.99
C ASP A 115 -16.08 4.18 6.90
N THR A 116 -15.08 5.07 6.92
CA THR A 116 -15.27 6.52 6.89
C THR A 116 -15.68 7.03 5.51
N PHE A 117 -15.07 6.49 4.44
CA PHE A 117 -15.25 7.03 3.09
C PHE A 117 -16.05 6.13 2.13
N GLY A 118 -16.31 4.86 2.49
CA GLY A 118 -16.86 3.82 1.61
C GLY A 118 -18.24 4.17 1.04
N ALA A 119 -19.16 4.66 1.87
CA ALA A 119 -20.52 4.99 1.47
C ALA A 119 -20.65 6.38 0.78
N ASP A 120 -19.91 7.38 1.27
CA ASP A 120 -20.14 8.79 0.91
C ASP A 120 -19.31 9.29 -0.28
N ARG A 121 -18.19 8.62 -0.63
CA ARG A 121 -17.30 9.04 -1.73
C ARG A 121 -17.21 8.04 -2.90
N SER A 122 -18.25 7.23 -3.12
CA SER A 122 -18.26 6.21 -4.19
C SER A 122 -17.99 6.77 -5.60
N GLY A 123 -18.27 8.06 -5.86
CA GLY A 123 -17.93 8.75 -7.11
C GLY A 123 -16.45 9.16 -7.26
N ASN A 124 -15.74 9.41 -6.15
CA ASN A 124 -14.37 9.97 -6.13
C ASN A 124 -13.34 9.00 -5.52
N TYR A 125 -13.67 7.70 -5.46
CA TYR A 125 -12.78 6.67 -4.90
C TYR A 125 -11.39 6.66 -5.54
N ARG A 126 -11.29 6.86 -6.86
CA ARG A 126 -10.01 6.86 -7.57
C ARG A 126 -9.12 8.02 -7.14
N GLU A 127 -9.71 9.20 -6.95
CA GLU A 127 -9.01 10.37 -6.43
C GLU A 127 -8.55 10.14 -4.99
N LEU A 128 -9.40 9.54 -4.16
CA LEU A 128 -9.05 9.18 -2.78
C LEU A 128 -7.88 8.19 -2.75
N LEU A 129 -7.92 7.12 -3.55
CA LEU A 129 -6.83 6.15 -3.62
C LEU A 129 -5.54 6.77 -4.16
N ALA A 130 -5.61 7.57 -5.21
CA ALA A 130 -4.44 8.25 -5.77
C ALA A 130 -3.82 9.21 -4.73
N LEU A 131 -4.65 9.91 -3.95
CA LEU A 131 -4.20 10.74 -2.84
C LEU A 131 -3.55 9.90 -1.73
N ILE A 132 -4.18 8.80 -1.33
CA ILE A 132 -3.64 7.88 -0.31
C ILE A 132 -2.28 7.35 -0.76
N ALA A 133 -2.18 6.84 -1.99
CA ALA A 133 -0.94 6.30 -2.53
C ALA A 133 0.15 7.39 -2.64
N THR A 134 -0.24 8.62 -2.97
CA THR A 134 0.65 9.80 -2.93
C THR A 134 1.19 10.05 -1.52
N LEU A 135 0.33 10.05 -0.51
CA LEU A 135 0.74 10.26 0.88
C LEU A 135 1.66 9.15 1.37
N VAL A 136 1.34 7.89 1.06
CA VAL A 136 2.20 6.74 1.40
C VAL A 136 3.59 6.89 0.78
N LEU A 137 3.67 7.28 -0.49
CA LEU A 137 4.95 7.50 -1.15
C LEU A 137 5.75 8.63 -0.50
N ILE A 138 5.10 9.76 -0.15
CA ILE A 138 5.77 10.86 0.55
C ILE A 138 6.25 10.41 1.93
N ALA A 139 5.45 9.61 2.66
CA ALA A 139 5.82 9.08 3.97
C ALA A 139 7.08 8.21 3.92
N ARG A 140 7.33 7.47 2.83
CA ARG A 140 8.57 6.67 2.66
C ARG A 140 9.84 7.53 2.71
N TYR A 141 9.77 8.75 2.20
CA TYR A 141 10.92 9.68 2.15
C TYR A 141 10.85 10.74 3.25
N TRP A 142 9.94 10.58 4.21
CA TRP A 142 9.75 11.54 5.30
C TRP A 142 10.80 11.32 6.39
N ASP A 143 11.67 12.31 6.58
CA ASP A 143 12.69 12.33 7.63
C ASP A 143 12.50 13.56 8.54
N ALA A 144 11.28 13.70 9.06
CA ALA A 144 10.85 14.84 9.86
C ALA A 144 9.79 14.42 10.89
N PRO A 145 9.44 15.28 11.87
CA PRO A 145 8.45 14.93 12.89
C PRO A 145 7.09 14.52 12.30
N GLU A 146 6.51 13.44 12.80
CA GLU A 146 5.22 12.90 12.34
C GLU A 146 4.08 13.88 12.49
N ASP A 147 4.07 14.67 13.58
CA ASP A 147 3.08 15.73 13.81
C ASP A 147 3.00 16.71 12.64
N ALA A 148 4.12 17.00 11.95
CA ALA A 148 4.11 17.85 10.78
C ALA A 148 3.44 17.14 9.58
N PHE A 149 3.73 15.85 9.38
CA PHE A 149 3.10 15.03 8.34
C PHE A 149 1.57 14.96 8.52
N LEU A 150 1.12 14.78 9.77
CA LEU A 150 -0.31 14.70 10.11
C LEU A 150 -1.10 15.97 9.78
N THR A 151 -0.42 17.09 9.49
CA THR A 151 -1.06 18.36 9.12
C THR A 151 -1.08 18.64 7.61
N LEU A 152 -0.50 17.75 6.77
CA LEU A 152 -0.30 18.01 5.33
C LEU A 152 -1.58 18.25 4.53
N LEU A 153 -2.70 17.66 4.96
CA LEU A 153 -4.02 17.81 4.34
C LEU A 153 -4.87 18.94 4.94
N ASN A 154 -4.38 19.63 5.98
CA ASN A 154 -5.09 20.77 6.54
C ASN A 154 -5.25 21.87 5.49
N THR A 155 -6.29 22.70 5.65
CA THR A 155 -6.56 23.83 4.74
C THR A 155 -5.34 24.74 4.59
N GLU A 156 -4.65 24.98 5.70
CA GLU A 156 -3.37 25.69 5.76
C GLU A 156 -2.40 24.83 6.58
N PRO A 157 -1.51 24.03 5.93
CA PRO A 157 -0.46 23.32 6.65
C PRO A 157 0.53 24.32 7.24
N THR A 158 1.29 23.88 8.24
CA THR A 158 2.33 24.73 8.83
C THR A 158 3.44 25.01 7.81
N ALA A 159 4.14 26.13 7.96
CA ALA A 159 5.30 26.43 7.10
C ALA A 159 6.38 25.36 7.22
N GLU A 160 6.56 24.77 8.41
CA GLU A 160 7.46 23.66 8.67
C GLU A 160 7.03 22.40 7.89
N ALA A 161 5.74 22.05 7.88
CA ALA A 161 5.25 20.91 7.11
C ALA A 161 5.49 21.06 5.59
N GLU A 162 5.42 22.28 5.05
CA GLU A 162 5.81 22.54 3.66
C GLU A 162 7.30 22.37 3.41
N GLU A 163 8.14 22.85 4.33
CA GLU A 163 9.59 22.70 4.24
C GLU A 163 9.98 21.22 4.22
N TYR A 164 9.46 20.45 5.19
CA TYR A 164 9.66 19.01 5.25
C TYR A 164 9.11 18.26 4.03
N LEU A 165 7.99 18.71 3.45
CA LEU A 165 7.48 18.15 2.20
C LEU A 165 8.44 18.37 1.03
N GLN A 166 9.09 19.54 0.95
CA GLN A 166 10.12 19.77 -0.07
C GLN A 166 11.38 18.95 0.19
N GLU A 167 11.78 18.76 1.45
CA GLU A 167 12.89 17.90 1.83
C GLU A 167 12.63 16.43 1.48
N ALA A 168 11.42 15.91 1.75
CA ALA A 168 11.03 14.56 1.36
C ALA A 168 11.12 14.35 -0.16
N ILE A 169 10.69 15.34 -0.96
CA ILE A 169 10.84 15.29 -2.43
C ILE A 169 12.32 15.30 -2.82
N ALA A 170 13.15 16.09 -2.14
CA ALA A 170 14.59 16.16 -2.42
C ALA A 170 15.33 14.86 -2.02
N ASN A 171 14.85 14.16 -0.99
CA ASN A 171 15.39 12.89 -0.52
C ASN A 171 14.98 11.70 -1.42
N ALA A 172 13.88 11.83 -2.15
CA ALA A 172 13.47 10.84 -3.13
C ALA A 172 14.48 10.75 -4.30
N PRO A 173 14.59 9.59 -4.96
CA PRO A 173 15.40 9.42 -6.16
C PRO A 173 15.14 10.51 -7.21
N GLU A 174 16.21 11.05 -7.83
CA GLU A 174 16.10 12.13 -8.81
C GLU A 174 15.20 11.79 -10.00
N SER A 175 15.12 10.50 -10.36
CA SER A 175 14.22 9.99 -11.40
C SER A 175 12.75 10.29 -11.11
N LEU A 176 12.36 10.32 -9.84
CA LEU A 176 10.99 10.55 -9.39
C LEU A 176 10.63 12.03 -9.26
N HIS A 177 11.61 12.95 -9.21
CA HIS A 177 11.34 14.38 -8.97
C HIS A 177 10.30 15.00 -9.91
N PRO A 178 10.31 14.73 -11.23
CA PRO A 178 9.27 15.25 -12.13
C PRO A 178 7.88 14.71 -11.79
N LEU A 179 7.78 13.41 -11.49
CA LEU A 179 6.51 12.75 -11.13
C LEU A 179 5.98 13.33 -9.81
N LEU A 180 6.83 13.41 -8.78
CA LEU A 180 6.46 13.97 -7.48
C LEU A 180 6.01 15.43 -7.59
N THR A 181 6.78 16.26 -8.30
CA THR A 181 6.57 17.71 -8.34
C THR A 181 5.42 18.13 -9.24
N GLU A 182 5.21 17.45 -10.37
CA GLU A 182 4.28 17.87 -11.41
C GLU A 182 2.96 17.08 -11.42
N LEU A 183 2.96 15.86 -10.89
CA LEU A 183 1.77 15.00 -10.85
C LEU A 183 1.20 14.88 -9.43
N LEU A 184 2.00 14.43 -8.47
CA LEU A 184 1.49 14.07 -7.14
C LEU A 184 1.28 15.27 -6.23
N LEU A 185 2.27 16.17 -6.16
CA LEU A 185 2.23 17.34 -5.29
C LEU A 185 1.07 18.30 -5.62
N PRO A 186 0.73 18.57 -6.89
CA PRO A 186 -0.46 19.34 -7.21
C PRO A 186 -1.76 18.68 -6.72
N ALA A 187 -1.90 17.36 -6.88
CA ALA A 187 -3.08 16.62 -6.41
C ALA A 187 -3.21 16.67 -4.87
N LEU A 188 -2.10 16.52 -4.15
CA LEU A 188 -2.07 16.68 -2.69
C LEU A 188 -2.50 18.09 -2.28
N ARG A 189 -2.00 19.13 -2.96
CA ARG A 189 -2.34 20.52 -2.67
C ARG A 189 -3.80 20.84 -2.97
N GLU A 190 -4.35 20.28 -4.04
CA GLU A 190 -5.76 20.40 -4.39
C GLU A 190 -6.68 19.74 -3.36
N ALA A 191 -6.24 18.62 -2.78
CA ALA A 191 -6.99 17.91 -1.74
C ALA A 191 -7.06 18.65 -0.39
N ARG A 192 -6.26 19.68 -0.16
CA ARG A 192 -6.20 20.39 1.13
C ARG A 192 -7.50 21.10 1.47
N GLY A 193 -7.94 20.92 2.72
CA GLY A 193 -9.18 21.51 3.21
C GLY A 193 -10.45 20.90 2.60
N THR A 194 -10.34 19.83 1.82
CA THR A 194 -11.49 19.04 1.33
C THR A 194 -11.94 17.96 2.33
N PHE A 195 -11.17 17.79 3.41
CA PHE A 195 -11.41 16.86 4.51
C PHE A 195 -11.57 17.65 5.82
N THR A 196 -12.38 17.11 6.72
CA THR A 196 -12.38 17.54 8.13
C THR A 196 -11.01 17.24 8.77
N ALA A 197 -10.74 17.85 9.93
CA ALA A 197 -9.47 17.62 10.63
C ALA A 197 -9.26 16.14 10.98
N ASP A 198 -10.32 15.46 11.44
CA ASP A 198 -10.26 14.05 11.82
C ASP A 198 -10.05 13.15 10.59
N GLU A 199 -10.72 13.44 9.46
CA GLU A 199 -10.51 12.72 8.19
C GLU A 199 -9.10 12.94 7.63
N ALA A 200 -8.59 14.17 7.69
CA ALA A 200 -7.23 14.49 7.27
C ALA A 200 -6.21 13.72 8.11
N GLN A 201 -6.37 13.73 9.43
CA GLN A 201 -5.52 13.00 10.37
C GLN A 201 -5.56 11.49 10.15
N LEU A 202 -6.75 10.93 9.86
CA LEU A 202 -6.90 9.52 9.52
C LEU A 202 -6.12 9.14 8.25
N LEU A 203 -6.25 9.92 7.18
CA LEU A 203 -5.57 9.64 5.90
C LEU A 203 -4.04 9.76 6.04
N THR A 204 -3.55 10.81 6.71
CA THR A 204 -2.11 10.98 6.94
C THR A 204 -1.57 9.94 7.95
N GLY A 205 -2.35 9.57 8.96
CA GLY A 205 -1.96 8.54 9.94
C GLY A 205 -1.87 7.15 9.30
N TYR A 206 -2.84 6.79 8.44
CA TYR A 206 -2.74 5.60 7.61
C TYR A 206 -1.49 5.63 6.74
N ALA A 207 -1.19 6.77 6.10
CA ALA A 207 -0.03 6.88 5.24
C ALA A 207 1.30 6.75 5.99
N LEU A 208 1.42 7.24 7.23
CA LEU A 208 2.58 6.98 8.09
C LEU A 208 2.71 5.50 8.43
N ALA A 209 1.63 4.86 8.89
CA ALA A 209 1.63 3.43 9.18
C ALA A 209 2.06 2.59 7.95
N ALA A 210 1.55 2.96 6.78
CA ALA A 210 1.75 2.24 5.53
C ALA A 210 3.06 2.53 4.79
N GLY A 211 3.59 3.75 4.90
CA GLY A 211 4.74 4.21 4.13
C GLY A 211 6.00 4.41 4.95
N TYR A 212 5.86 4.80 6.22
CA TYR A 212 7.00 5.04 7.11
C TYR A 212 7.28 3.82 7.99
N TYR A 213 6.27 3.27 8.67
CA TYR A 213 6.45 2.16 9.60
C TYR A 213 6.54 0.79 8.94
N ALA A 214 5.74 0.54 7.88
CA ALA A 214 5.73 -0.76 7.20
C ALA A 214 7.07 -1.14 6.51
N GLY A 215 8.09 -0.29 6.55
CA GLY A 215 9.43 -0.58 6.06
C GLY A 215 9.42 -0.99 4.58
N GLU A 216 9.86 -2.22 4.32
CA GLU A 216 9.94 -2.83 2.98
C GLU A 216 8.60 -3.46 2.53
N HIS A 217 7.50 -3.30 3.29
CA HIS A 217 6.20 -3.91 2.96
C HIS A 217 5.05 -2.93 2.68
N PRO A 218 5.27 -1.74 2.06
CA PRO A 218 4.19 -0.77 1.87
C PRO A 218 3.12 -1.25 0.89
N TYR A 219 3.46 -2.18 -0.02
CA TYR A 219 2.51 -2.77 -0.96
C TYR A 219 1.46 -3.67 -0.27
N GLU A 220 1.86 -4.45 0.75
CA GLU A 220 0.94 -5.28 1.54
C GLU A 220 -0.08 -4.39 2.25
N THR A 221 0.40 -3.24 2.71
CA THR A 221 -0.43 -2.26 3.36
C THR A 221 -1.35 -1.52 2.41
N LEU A 222 -0.88 -1.12 1.22
CA LEU A 222 -1.76 -0.52 0.21
C LEU A 222 -2.74 -1.51 -0.42
N ASN A 223 -2.43 -2.81 -0.46
CA ASN A 223 -3.42 -3.80 -0.85
C ASN A 223 -4.57 -3.87 0.15
N SER A 224 -4.28 -3.68 1.45
CA SER A 224 -5.31 -3.72 2.49
C SER A 224 -6.39 -2.66 2.31
N ILE A 225 -6.07 -1.47 1.77
CA ILE A 225 -7.08 -0.46 1.50
C ILE A 225 -8.01 -0.89 0.36
N HIS A 226 -7.48 -1.54 -0.68
CA HIS A 226 -8.31 -2.12 -1.73
C HIS A 226 -9.21 -3.24 -1.22
N VAL A 227 -8.67 -4.17 -0.42
CA VAL A 227 -9.46 -5.25 0.19
C VAL A 227 -10.55 -4.66 1.08
N ALA A 228 -10.22 -3.65 1.89
CA ALA A 228 -11.15 -2.98 2.77
C ALA A 228 -12.30 -2.32 2.00
N PHE A 229 -12.00 -1.62 0.90
CA PHE A 229 -13.01 -1.02 0.02
C PHE A 229 -13.78 -2.05 -0.83
N ALA A 230 -13.18 -3.20 -1.15
CA ALA A 230 -13.82 -4.24 -1.97
C ALA A 230 -14.88 -5.05 -1.22
N ALA A 231 -14.82 -5.09 0.12
CA ALA A 231 -15.87 -5.65 0.96
C ALA A 231 -17.26 -5.00 0.69
N ASP A 232 -17.27 -3.78 0.12
CA ASP A 232 -18.46 -3.01 -0.24
C ASP A 232 -18.79 -3.04 -1.76
N ASP A 233 -18.54 -4.17 -2.43
CA ASP A 233 -19.04 -4.47 -3.80
C ASP A 233 -18.21 -3.84 -4.95
N ARG A 234 -16.87 -3.78 -4.82
CA ARG A 234 -15.96 -3.40 -5.93
C ARG A 234 -15.17 -4.61 -6.46
N THR A 235 -15.03 -4.69 -7.77
CA THR A 235 -14.38 -5.81 -8.47
C THR A 235 -12.87 -5.80 -8.24
N LEU A 236 -12.42 -6.51 -7.21
CA LEU A 236 -11.04 -7.04 -7.17
C LEU A 236 -10.78 -7.87 -8.44
N PRO A 237 -9.51 -8.05 -8.84
CA PRO A 237 -9.17 -9.00 -9.90
C PRO A 237 -9.78 -10.35 -9.55
N ASP A 238 -10.64 -10.87 -10.42
CA ASP A 238 -11.26 -12.16 -10.14
C ASP A 238 -10.19 -13.28 -10.15
N ALA A 239 -10.53 -14.42 -9.54
CA ALA A 239 -9.60 -15.54 -9.43
C ALA A 239 -9.14 -16.07 -10.81
N GLU A 240 -9.94 -15.87 -11.86
CA GLU A 240 -9.58 -16.28 -13.21
C GLU A 240 -8.50 -15.35 -13.79
N LEU A 241 -8.66 -14.03 -13.64
CA LEU A 241 -7.70 -13.02 -14.04
C LEU A 241 -6.36 -13.22 -13.31
N MET A 242 -6.40 -13.42 -11.99
CA MET A 242 -5.20 -13.75 -11.19
C MET A 242 -4.50 -15.01 -11.71
N SER A 243 -5.24 -16.10 -11.93
CA SER A 243 -4.67 -17.36 -12.44
C SER A 243 -4.03 -17.17 -13.82
N ARG A 244 -4.63 -16.36 -14.70
CA ARG A 244 -4.08 -16.10 -16.04
C ARG A 244 -2.75 -15.33 -15.98
N VAL A 245 -2.65 -14.33 -15.11
CA VAL A 245 -1.40 -13.58 -14.93
C VAL A 245 -0.32 -14.46 -14.31
N GLU A 246 -0.68 -15.27 -13.30
CA GLU A 246 0.24 -16.26 -12.73
C GLU A 246 0.76 -17.26 -13.77
N ASP A 247 -0.09 -17.73 -14.68
CA ASP A 247 0.30 -18.66 -15.73
C ASP A 247 1.31 -18.03 -16.70
N VAL A 248 1.16 -16.75 -17.03
CA VAL A 248 2.14 -15.99 -17.84
C VAL A 248 3.46 -15.88 -17.09
N LEU A 249 3.45 -15.52 -15.81
CA LEU A 249 4.64 -15.44 -14.95
C LEU A 249 5.36 -16.79 -14.87
N LYS A 250 4.62 -17.87 -14.60
CA LYS A 250 5.15 -19.25 -14.54
C LYS A 250 5.77 -19.67 -15.87
N THR A 251 5.14 -19.30 -16.99
CA THR A 251 5.64 -19.60 -18.33
C THR A 251 6.96 -18.87 -18.60
N ASN A 252 7.03 -17.57 -18.31
CA ASN A 252 8.25 -16.77 -18.47
C ASN A 252 9.39 -17.28 -17.58
N PHE A 253 9.10 -17.61 -16.32
CA PHE A 253 10.08 -18.17 -15.41
C PHE A 253 10.62 -19.53 -15.90
N SER A 254 9.73 -20.38 -16.43
CA SER A 254 10.10 -21.68 -17.01
C SER A 254 10.97 -21.52 -18.26
N ALA A 255 10.65 -20.55 -19.13
CA ALA A 255 11.43 -20.24 -20.33
C ALA A 255 12.84 -19.72 -19.97
N ALA A 256 12.94 -18.76 -19.04
CA ALA A 256 14.22 -18.22 -18.58
C ALA A 256 15.13 -19.31 -17.96
N ARG A 257 14.55 -20.25 -17.22
CA ARG A 257 15.29 -21.39 -16.66
C ARG A 257 15.76 -22.38 -17.72
N ALA A 258 15.00 -22.57 -18.81
CA ALA A 258 15.38 -23.42 -19.92
C ALA A 258 16.53 -22.79 -20.74
N GLU A 259 16.51 -21.48 -20.96
CA GLU A 259 17.58 -20.71 -21.62
C GLU A 259 18.88 -20.68 -20.80
N SER A 260 18.78 -20.61 -19.47
CA SER A 260 19.93 -20.78 -18.56
C SER A 260 20.69 -22.10 -18.76
N GLY A 261 20.07 -23.13 -19.39
CA GLY A 261 20.67 -24.43 -19.67
C GLY A 261 20.99 -24.70 -21.15
N ALA A 262 20.59 -23.84 -22.09
CA ALA A 262 20.75 -24.04 -23.53
C ALA A 262 21.03 -22.72 -24.26
N ALA A 263 22.08 -22.70 -25.09
CA ALA A 263 22.57 -21.51 -25.80
C ALA A 263 21.73 -21.09 -27.03
N ASP A 264 20.40 -21.19 -26.99
CA ASP A 264 19.56 -20.93 -28.17
C ASP A 264 18.41 -19.95 -27.89
N LYS A 265 18.45 -18.82 -28.62
CA LYS A 265 17.47 -17.73 -28.82
C LYS A 265 16.66 -17.25 -27.60
N ASN A 266 17.05 -16.08 -27.07
CA ASN A 266 16.21 -15.22 -26.21
C ASN A 266 14.80 -15.11 -26.80
N GLN A 267 13.84 -15.86 -26.27
CA GLN A 267 12.42 -15.62 -26.55
C GLN A 267 12.00 -14.35 -25.83
N GLU A 268 11.30 -13.47 -26.54
CA GLU A 268 10.68 -12.31 -25.87
C GLU A 268 9.72 -12.82 -24.79
N PRO A 269 9.78 -12.27 -23.57
CA PRO A 269 8.90 -12.68 -22.49
C PRO A 269 7.45 -12.45 -22.88
N HIS A 270 6.57 -13.40 -22.54
CA HIS A 270 5.14 -13.26 -22.75
C HIS A 270 4.60 -12.09 -21.94
N GLN A 271 3.77 -11.27 -22.57
CA GLN A 271 3.14 -10.10 -21.97
C GLN A 271 1.64 -10.33 -21.82
N PHE A 272 1.09 -9.85 -20.71
CA PHE A 272 -0.32 -9.70 -20.44
C PHE A 272 -0.75 -8.27 -20.80
N THR A 273 -1.40 -8.12 -21.96
CA THR A 273 -1.76 -6.81 -22.49
C THR A 273 -3.10 -6.33 -21.92
N LEU A 274 -3.07 -5.17 -21.25
CA LEU A 274 -4.22 -4.43 -20.77
C LEU A 274 -4.52 -3.24 -21.70
N PRO A 275 -5.77 -2.73 -21.73
CA PRO A 275 -6.08 -1.53 -22.50
C PRO A 275 -5.34 -0.31 -21.94
N GLY A 276 -4.80 0.56 -22.79
CA GLY A 276 -4.16 1.83 -22.40
C GLY A 276 -5.17 2.92 -22.01
N ASN A 277 -6.12 2.59 -21.14
CA ASN A 277 -7.18 3.48 -20.68
C ASN A 277 -7.40 3.32 -19.16
N GLN A 278 -8.37 4.05 -18.62
CA GLN A 278 -8.72 4.03 -17.20
C GLN A 278 -8.90 2.61 -16.63
N GLU A 279 -9.68 1.76 -17.30
CA GLU A 279 -9.97 0.39 -16.84
C GLU A 279 -8.70 -0.46 -16.80
N GLY A 280 -7.82 -0.32 -17.79
CA GLY A 280 -6.57 -1.06 -17.81
C GLY A 280 -5.59 -0.61 -16.74
N TYR A 281 -5.44 0.70 -16.49
CA TYR A 281 -4.59 1.17 -15.40
C TYR A 281 -5.11 0.77 -14.02
N GLU A 282 -6.42 0.82 -13.80
CA GLU A 282 -7.06 0.38 -12.56
C GLU A 282 -6.86 -1.13 -12.35
N THR A 283 -7.08 -1.92 -13.40
CA THR A 283 -6.83 -3.38 -13.38
C THR A 283 -5.36 -3.68 -13.09
N ALA A 284 -4.44 -2.93 -13.69
CA ALA A 284 -3.00 -3.10 -13.47
C ALA A 284 -2.60 -2.78 -12.03
N ALA A 285 -3.11 -1.69 -11.45
CA ALA A 285 -2.89 -1.34 -10.06
C ALA A 285 -3.39 -2.43 -9.11
N HIS A 286 -4.62 -2.93 -9.35
CA HIS A 286 -5.19 -4.01 -8.53
C HIS A 286 -4.43 -5.33 -8.67
N LEU A 287 -3.97 -5.66 -9.87
CA LEU A 287 -3.13 -6.84 -10.11
C LEU A 287 -1.80 -6.74 -9.36
N ILE A 288 -1.13 -5.58 -9.40
CA ILE A 288 0.13 -5.39 -8.66
C ILE A 288 -0.11 -5.43 -7.15
N ALA A 289 -1.22 -4.86 -6.67
CA ALA A 289 -1.57 -4.92 -5.25
C ALA A 289 -1.75 -6.36 -4.75
N ALA A 290 -2.43 -7.21 -5.53
CA ALA A 290 -2.68 -8.61 -5.17
C ALA A 290 -1.50 -9.55 -5.50
N LEU A 291 -0.73 -9.25 -6.54
CA LEU A 291 0.37 -10.03 -7.05
C LEU A 291 1.49 -9.08 -7.48
N PRO A 292 2.40 -8.68 -6.56
CA PRO A 292 3.42 -7.67 -6.84
C PRO A 292 4.20 -7.94 -8.13
N GLN A 293 4.56 -9.20 -8.41
CA GLN A 293 5.33 -9.59 -9.60
C GLN A 293 4.57 -9.40 -10.93
N ALA A 294 3.27 -9.09 -10.90
CA ALA A 294 2.49 -8.83 -12.11
C ALA A 294 3.07 -7.67 -12.94
N HIS A 295 3.80 -6.73 -12.33
CA HIS A 295 4.46 -5.65 -13.06
C HIS A 295 5.40 -6.15 -14.17
N ASP A 296 6.03 -7.31 -14.02
CA ASP A 296 6.98 -7.87 -15.00
C ASP A 296 6.34 -8.25 -16.33
N VAL A 297 5.03 -8.52 -16.31
CA VAL A 297 4.31 -9.07 -17.46
C VAL A 297 3.21 -8.15 -17.95
N ILE A 298 2.89 -7.06 -17.25
CA ILE A 298 1.87 -6.12 -17.70
C ILE A 298 2.43 -5.20 -18.79
N ALA A 299 1.73 -5.16 -19.92
CA ALA A 299 1.92 -4.20 -20.99
C ALA A 299 0.59 -3.50 -21.32
N PHE A 300 0.64 -2.28 -21.86
CA PHE A 300 -0.55 -1.55 -22.29
C PHE A 300 -0.65 -1.49 -23.81
N SER A 301 -1.84 -1.68 -24.35
CA SER A 301 -2.10 -1.43 -25.78
C SER A 301 -2.10 0.06 -26.07
N THR A 302 -1.54 0.46 -27.22
CA THR A 302 -1.68 1.84 -27.73
C THR A 302 -3.14 2.14 -28.05
N PRO A 303 -3.69 3.32 -27.67
CA PRO A 303 -5.03 3.73 -28.06
C PRO A 303 -5.16 3.81 -29.59
N GLU A 304 -6.22 3.23 -30.18
CA GLU A 304 -6.54 3.36 -31.62
C GLU A 304 -7.82 4.19 -31.81
N GLY A 305 -7.77 5.32 -32.54
CA GLY A 305 -8.96 6.11 -32.95
C GLY A 305 -9.07 7.53 -32.36
N ASP A 306 -10.28 8.10 -32.34
CA ASP A 306 -10.63 9.42 -31.75
C ASP A 306 -10.45 9.46 -30.20
N ASP A 307 -10.01 8.37 -29.57
CA ASP A 307 -9.66 8.23 -28.15
C ASP A 307 -8.28 8.83 -27.79
N ALA A 308 -7.68 9.60 -28.71
CA ALA A 308 -6.40 10.30 -28.56
C ALA A 308 -6.55 11.72 -27.96
N GLU A 309 -7.65 12.01 -27.27
CA GLU A 309 -7.72 13.20 -26.41
C GLU A 309 -7.01 12.91 -25.08
N ALA A 310 -6.25 13.89 -24.58
CA ALA A 310 -5.52 13.81 -23.31
C ALA A 310 -6.35 13.07 -22.25
N PRO A 311 -5.75 12.18 -21.44
CA PRO A 311 -6.50 11.31 -20.53
C PRO A 311 -7.50 12.16 -19.75
N ALA A 312 -8.79 11.87 -19.92
CA ALA A 312 -9.83 12.44 -19.07
C ALA A 312 -9.38 12.34 -17.60
N ALA A 313 -9.81 13.26 -16.73
CA ALA A 313 -9.32 13.33 -15.34
C ALA A 313 -9.31 11.97 -14.63
N ASP A 314 -10.30 11.11 -14.91
CA ASP A 314 -10.41 9.75 -14.39
C ASP A 314 -9.29 8.79 -14.86
N CYS A 315 -8.86 8.91 -16.13
CA CYS A 315 -7.73 8.16 -16.68
C CYS A 315 -6.41 8.61 -16.05
N ARG A 316 -6.27 9.91 -15.74
CA ARG A 316 -5.10 10.43 -15.02
C ARG A 316 -5.03 9.88 -13.59
N ALA A 317 -6.14 9.82 -12.86
CA ALA A 317 -6.17 9.26 -11.51
C ALA A 317 -5.81 7.76 -11.49
N ALA A 318 -6.36 6.97 -12.42
CA ALA A 318 -6.03 5.56 -12.56
C ALA A 318 -4.54 5.34 -12.94
N PHE A 319 -4.01 6.17 -13.85
CA PHE A 319 -2.60 6.14 -14.22
C PHE A 319 -1.69 6.52 -13.04
N THR A 320 -2.02 7.58 -12.30
CA THR A 320 -1.32 7.97 -11.08
C THR A 320 -1.29 6.84 -10.06
N LEU A 321 -2.44 6.18 -9.83
CA LEU A 321 -2.53 5.04 -8.93
C LEU A 321 -1.59 3.90 -9.35
N TYR A 322 -1.62 3.54 -10.64
CA TYR A 322 -0.73 2.52 -11.19
C TYR A 322 0.76 2.87 -10.98
N LEU A 323 1.16 4.11 -11.25
CA LEU A 323 2.52 4.57 -11.02
C LEU A 323 2.91 4.48 -9.53
N CYS A 324 2.00 4.85 -8.63
CA CYS A 324 2.25 4.74 -7.20
C CYS A 324 2.47 3.29 -6.77
N TYR A 325 1.66 2.34 -7.25
CA TYR A 325 1.87 0.92 -6.96
C TYR A 325 3.21 0.39 -7.48
N LEU A 326 3.70 0.87 -8.63
CA LEU A 326 5.04 0.51 -9.12
C LEU A 326 6.15 1.01 -8.18
N MET A 327 6.06 2.26 -7.72
CA MET A 327 7.08 2.87 -6.84
C MET A 327 7.07 2.33 -5.40
N LEU A 328 6.10 1.48 -5.06
CA LEU A 328 6.01 0.84 -3.76
C LEU A 328 6.60 -0.57 -3.71
N GLY A 329 7.15 -1.05 -4.83
CA GLY A 329 8.03 -2.21 -4.80
C GLY A 329 9.40 -1.86 -4.21
N ASP A 330 10.11 -2.86 -3.71
CA ASP A 330 11.45 -2.71 -3.10
C ASP A 330 12.59 -2.70 -4.13
N ASP A 331 12.30 -2.36 -5.38
CA ASP A 331 13.27 -2.38 -6.46
C ASP A 331 13.38 -0.99 -7.10
N GLU A 332 14.57 -0.39 -7.00
CA GLU A 332 14.94 0.87 -7.67
C GLU A 332 14.61 0.82 -9.18
N SER A 333 14.64 -0.37 -9.79
CA SER A 333 14.26 -0.58 -11.19
C SER A 333 12.79 -0.23 -11.47
N LEU A 334 11.90 -0.36 -10.48
CA LEU A 334 10.49 -0.03 -10.59
C LEU A 334 10.24 1.47 -10.46
N GLU A 335 11.01 2.17 -9.64
CA GLU A 335 11.00 3.62 -9.55
C GLU A 335 11.45 4.25 -10.88
N GLU A 336 12.55 3.76 -11.47
CA GLU A 336 13.00 4.18 -12.80
C GLU A 336 11.96 3.88 -13.88
N ARG A 337 11.33 2.70 -13.82
CA ARG A 337 10.26 2.33 -14.75
C ARG A 337 9.05 3.26 -14.63
N ALA A 338 8.63 3.61 -13.42
CA ALA A 338 7.54 4.55 -13.20
C ALA A 338 7.88 5.95 -13.74
N ALA A 339 9.12 6.41 -13.50
CA ALA A 339 9.62 7.67 -14.05
C ALA A 339 9.63 7.68 -15.59
N GLU A 340 10.06 6.59 -16.23
CA GLU A 340 10.05 6.44 -17.69
C GLU A 340 8.64 6.46 -18.26
N LEU A 341 7.72 5.71 -17.64
CA LEU A 341 6.30 5.69 -18.04
C LEU A 341 5.68 7.08 -17.95
N TYR A 342 5.95 7.82 -16.86
CA TYR A 342 5.50 9.19 -16.72
C TYR A 342 6.11 10.11 -17.79
N ARG A 343 7.42 10.01 -18.04
CA ARG A 343 8.08 10.83 -19.08
C ARG A 343 7.50 10.56 -20.47
N THR A 344 7.32 9.30 -20.83
CA THR A 344 6.72 8.88 -22.10
C THR A 344 5.28 9.40 -22.24
N SER A 345 4.51 9.43 -21.14
CA SER A 345 3.15 9.97 -21.14
C SER A 345 3.08 11.48 -21.37
N ARG A 346 4.16 12.22 -21.11
CA ARG A 346 4.24 13.67 -21.36
C ARG A 346 4.60 14.01 -22.80
N GLU A 347 5.29 13.11 -23.49
CA GLU A 347 5.80 13.33 -24.85
C GLU A 347 4.74 13.02 -25.93
N ASN A 348 3.69 12.28 -25.56
CA ASN A 348 2.57 11.89 -26.43
C ASN A 348 1.34 12.80 -26.21
#